data_AF-A0A378L9S1-F1
#
_entry.id   AF-A0A378L9S1-F1
#
_cell.length_a   1.000
_cell.length_b   1.000
_cell.length_c   1.000
_cell.angle_alpha   90.00
_cell.angle_beta   90.00
_cell.angle_gamma   90.00
#
_symmetry.space_group_name_H-M   'P 1'
#
loop_
_entity.id
_entity.type
_entity.pdbx_description
1 polymer ?
#
loop_
_entity_poly.entity_id
_entity_poly.type
_entity_poly.pdbx_seq_one_letter_code
_entity_poly.pdbx_strand_id
1 'polypeptide(L)'
;MVTITSHLPVFPVFFDALPILGVDGSLATVTEFQTNPSLLGATGKVHAKTGTFLQETKQDLVLKSQAFFGYIDATSGRRLVYQLVVNDVKISSITDVIQVFQNEGILSAVLWRDF
;
A
#
# COMPACT_ATOMS: atom_id res chain seq x y z
N MET A 1 -10.17 12.90 0.21
CA MET A 1 -9.41 13.45 -0.92
C MET A 1 -9.46 12.53 -2.14
N VAL A 2 -8.99 11.26 -2.07
CA VAL A 2 -9.05 10.29 -3.21
C VAL A 2 -10.45 10.06 -3.79
N THR A 3 -11.50 9.99 -2.97
CA THR A 3 -12.87 9.85 -3.48
C THR A 3 -13.28 11.04 -4.34
N ILE A 4 -12.86 12.25 -3.97
CA ILE A 4 -13.16 13.44 -4.78
C ILE A 4 -12.35 13.38 -6.07
N THR A 5 -11.05 13.07 -5.98
CA THR A 5 -10.15 12.98 -7.14
C THR A 5 -10.68 12.02 -8.20
N SER A 6 -11.29 10.88 -7.82
CA SER A 6 -11.84 9.90 -8.78
C SER A 6 -13.00 10.40 -9.64
N HIS A 7 -13.58 11.56 -9.29
CA HIS A 7 -14.66 12.19 -10.07
C HIS A 7 -14.19 13.42 -10.86
N LEU A 8 -12.90 13.78 -10.80
CA LEU A 8 -12.36 14.93 -11.51
C LEU A 8 -11.80 14.52 -12.88
N PRO A 9 -11.81 15.41 -13.89
CA PRO A 9 -11.23 15.11 -15.22
C PRO A 9 -9.74 14.73 -15.19
N VAL A 10 -9.00 15.18 -14.18
CA VAL A 10 -7.57 14.87 -13.98
C VAL A 10 -7.32 13.46 -13.45
N PHE A 11 -8.38 12.73 -13.07
CA PHE A 11 -8.25 11.42 -12.43
C PHE A 11 -7.37 10.43 -13.19
N PRO A 12 -7.50 10.24 -14.52
CA PRO A 12 -6.66 9.27 -15.23
C PRO A 12 -5.17 9.55 -15.04
N VAL A 13 -4.76 10.81 -15.19
CA VAL A 13 -3.36 11.22 -15.00
C VAL A 13 -2.91 11.03 -13.56
N PHE A 14 -3.76 11.35 -12.58
CA PHE A 14 -3.44 11.12 -11.17
C PHE A 14 -3.29 9.64 -10.84
N PHE A 15 -4.20 8.79 -11.36
CA PHE A 15 -4.20 7.35 -11.15
C PHE A 15 -2.96 6.69 -11.75
N ASP A 16 -2.60 7.08 -12.98
CA ASP A 16 -1.43 6.56 -13.68
C ASP A 16 -0.10 6.98 -13.02
N ALA A 17 -0.10 8.04 -12.22
CA ALA A 17 1.07 8.51 -11.48
C ALA A 17 1.28 7.78 -10.13
N LEU A 18 0.33 6.95 -9.70
CA LEU A 18 0.46 6.18 -8.45
C LEU A 18 1.38 4.97 -8.66
N PRO A 19 2.30 4.70 -7.70
CA PRO A 19 3.03 3.44 -7.68
C PRO A 19 2.11 2.22 -7.70
N ILE A 20 2.56 1.16 -8.36
CA ILE A 20 1.80 -0.06 -8.60
C ILE A 20 2.41 -1.22 -7.81
N LEU A 21 1.57 -1.92 -7.02
CA LEU A 21 1.97 -3.01 -6.14
C LEU A 21 2.67 -4.14 -6.88
N GLY A 22 3.91 -4.43 -6.48
CA GLY A 22 4.77 -5.47 -7.06
C GLY A 22 5.25 -5.16 -8.48
N VAL A 23 5.12 -3.90 -8.94
CA VAL A 23 5.47 -3.50 -10.31
C VAL A 23 6.48 -2.35 -10.32
N ASP A 24 6.18 -1.22 -9.67
CA ASP A 24 7.02 -0.02 -9.79
C ASP A 24 7.02 0.90 -8.56
N GLY A 25 7.80 1.97 -8.67
CA GLY A 25 7.89 3.03 -7.67
C GLY A 25 8.21 2.51 -6.27
N SER A 26 7.57 3.10 -5.27
CA SER A 26 7.75 2.73 -3.86
C SER A 26 7.10 1.40 -3.48
N LEU A 27 6.39 0.73 -4.39
CA LEU A 27 5.73 -0.56 -4.14
C LEU A 27 6.37 -1.72 -4.92
N ALA A 28 7.40 -1.47 -5.73
CA ALA A 28 8.06 -2.47 -6.55
C ALA A 28 8.61 -3.66 -5.74
N THR A 29 9.12 -3.39 -4.54
CA THR A 29 9.73 -4.41 -3.67
C THR A 29 8.73 -5.06 -2.72
N VAL A 30 7.46 -4.63 -2.73
CA VAL A 30 6.40 -5.20 -1.89
C VAL A 30 5.82 -6.41 -2.61
N THR A 31 6.37 -7.59 -2.33
CA THR A 31 6.15 -8.81 -3.11
C THR A 31 5.84 -10.05 -2.25
N GLU A 32 5.89 -9.97 -0.92
CA GLU A 32 5.65 -11.15 -0.06
C GLU A 32 4.28 -11.77 -0.26
N PHE A 33 3.27 -10.98 -0.64
CA PHE A 33 1.93 -11.50 -0.97
C PHE A 33 1.96 -12.52 -2.12
N GLN A 34 2.94 -12.46 -3.01
CA GLN A 34 3.11 -13.38 -4.15
C GLN A 34 3.46 -14.80 -3.70
N THR A 35 3.96 -14.98 -2.47
CA THR A 35 4.22 -16.32 -1.89
C THR A 35 2.94 -17.10 -1.61
N ASN A 36 1.79 -16.41 -1.52
CA ASN A 36 0.48 -17.03 -1.36
C ASN A 36 -0.20 -17.16 -2.74
N PRO A 37 -0.45 -18.39 -3.25
CA PRO A 37 -1.05 -18.58 -4.56
C PRO A 37 -2.44 -17.94 -4.73
N SER A 38 -3.19 -17.75 -3.65
CA SER A 38 -4.50 -17.08 -3.73
C SER A 38 -4.40 -15.56 -3.88
N LEU A 39 -3.22 -14.97 -3.66
CA LEU A 39 -3.00 -13.53 -3.64
C LEU A 39 -2.09 -13.04 -4.79
N LEU A 40 -1.37 -13.92 -5.46
CA LEU A 40 -0.37 -13.55 -6.49
C LEU A 40 -0.94 -12.66 -7.61
N GLY A 41 -2.23 -12.83 -7.92
CA GLY A 41 -2.96 -12.06 -8.94
C GLY A 41 -3.18 -10.59 -8.60
N ALA A 42 -2.91 -10.16 -7.36
CA ALA A 42 -2.94 -8.76 -6.96
C ALA A 42 -1.79 -7.91 -7.54
N THR A 43 -0.77 -8.55 -8.12
CA THR A 43 0.32 -7.85 -8.82
C THR A 43 -0.26 -6.96 -9.91
N GLY A 44 0.05 -5.67 -9.87
CA GLY A 44 -0.48 -4.72 -10.86
C GLY A 44 -1.92 -4.27 -10.62
N LYS A 45 -2.54 -4.60 -9.49
CA LYS A 45 -3.97 -4.32 -9.21
C LYS A 45 -4.21 -3.27 -8.13
N VAL A 46 -3.15 -2.86 -7.44
CA VAL A 46 -3.21 -1.88 -6.37
C VAL A 46 -2.33 -0.70 -6.76
N HIS A 47 -2.96 0.47 -6.89
CA HIS A 47 -2.34 1.73 -7.25
C HIS A 47 -2.37 2.64 -6.03
N ALA A 48 -1.23 2.87 -5.38
CA ALA A 48 -1.23 3.63 -4.14
C ALA A 48 0.06 4.39 -3.90
N LYS A 49 -0.12 5.58 -3.33
CA LYS A 49 0.99 6.34 -2.78
C LYS A 49 1.29 5.82 -1.37
N THR A 50 2.58 5.65 -1.10
CA THR A 50 3.08 5.36 0.23
C THR A 50 3.40 6.63 1.02
N GLY A 51 3.21 6.58 2.33
CA GLY A 51 3.74 7.54 3.30
C GLY A 51 4.46 6.81 4.42
N THR A 52 5.63 7.29 4.82
CA THR A 52 6.45 6.68 5.89
C THR A 52 7.00 7.78 6.76
N PHE A 53 6.81 7.68 8.08
CA PHE A 53 7.35 8.62 9.04
C PHE A 53 7.95 7.87 10.23
N LEU A 54 9.27 8.02 10.38
CA LEU A 54 10.03 7.51 11.51
C LEU A 54 10.28 8.64 12.50
N GLN A 55 10.20 8.31 13.78
CA GLN A 55 10.61 9.18 14.86
C GLN A 55 11.59 8.43 15.75
N GLU A 56 12.80 8.98 15.84
CA GLU A 56 13.80 8.53 16.80
C GLU A 56 13.66 9.34 18.10
N THR A 57 13.79 8.64 19.22
CA THR A 57 13.90 9.22 20.56
C THR A 57 15.19 8.74 21.20
N LYS A 58 15.52 9.22 22.40
CA LYS A 58 16.73 8.78 23.11
C LYS A 58 16.78 7.28 23.42
N GLN A 59 15.63 6.60 23.44
CA GLN A 59 15.52 5.19 23.85
C GLN A 59 14.94 4.28 22.77
N ASP A 60 14.10 4.81 21.87
CA ASP A 60 13.33 4.04 20.92
C ASP A 60 13.39 4.66 19.51
N LEU A 61 13.36 3.80 18.49
CA LEU A 61 12.99 4.16 17.13
C LEU A 61 11.56 3.68 16.86
N VAL A 62 10.69 4.58 16.42
CA VAL A 62 9.26 4.29 16.23
C VAL A 62 8.87 4.63 14.80
N LEU A 63 8.23 3.67 14.12
CA LEU A 63 7.46 3.92 12.92
C LEU A 63 6.14 4.57 13.32
N LYS A 64 6.14 5.90 13.33
CA LYS A 64 5.00 6.71 13.73
C LYS A 64 3.84 6.55 12.77
N SER A 65 4.13 6.45 11.48
CA SER A 65 3.12 6.17 10.48
C SER A 65 3.73 5.49 9.27
N GLN A 66 3.03 4.48 8.78
CA GLN A 66 3.20 3.94 7.45
C GLN A 66 1.82 3.77 6.84
N ALA A 67 1.67 4.14 5.58
CA ALA A 67 0.36 4.15 4.94
C ALA A 67 0.44 3.84 3.46
N PHE A 68 -0.57 3.12 2.97
CA PHE A 68 -0.96 3.04 1.56
C PHE A 68 -2.26 3.79 1.34
N PHE A 69 -2.31 4.61 0.29
CA PHE A 69 -3.47 5.40 -0.06
C PHE A 69 -3.67 5.45 -1.56
N GLY A 70 -4.85 5.02 -2.02
CA GLY A 70 -5.15 5.01 -3.45
C GLY A 70 -6.34 4.13 -3.81
N TYR A 71 -6.16 3.26 -4.79
CA TYR A 71 -7.21 2.48 -5.42
C TYR A 71 -6.83 1.01 -5.61
N ILE A 72 -7.84 0.14 -5.59
CA ILE A 72 -7.70 -1.30 -5.86
C ILE A 72 -8.69 -1.69 -6.95
N ASP A 73 -8.20 -2.29 -8.04
CA ASP A 73 -9.03 -2.92 -9.07
C ASP A 73 -9.33 -4.36 -8.66
N ALA A 74 -10.36 -4.54 -7.85
CA ALA A 74 -10.66 -5.79 -7.17
C ALA A 74 -11.25 -6.87 -8.10
N THR A 75 -11.18 -8.14 -7.69
CA THR A 75 -11.63 -9.27 -8.51
C THR A 75 -13.13 -9.25 -8.82
N SER A 76 -13.92 -8.59 -7.98
CA SER A 76 -15.35 -8.35 -8.25
C SER A 76 -15.63 -7.44 -9.45
N GLY A 77 -14.60 -6.78 -10.00
CA GLY A 77 -14.71 -5.74 -11.02
C GLY A 77 -14.96 -4.33 -10.46
N ARG A 78 -15.02 -4.17 -9.13
CA ARG A 78 -15.13 -2.86 -8.49
C ARG A 78 -13.76 -2.21 -8.34
N ARG A 79 -13.70 -0.89 -8.58
CA ARG A 79 -12.58 -0.06 -8.14
C ARG A 79 -12.84 0.46 -6.73
N LEU A 80 -12.09 -0.05 -5.77
CA LEU A 80 -12.16 0.41 -4.38
C LEU A 80 -11.34 1.68 -4.23
N VAL A 81 -11.85 2.62 -3.45
CA VAL A 81 -11.05 3.71 -2.88
C VAL A 81 -10.60 3.25 -1.51
N TYR A 82 -9.29 3.22 -1.25
CA TYR A 82 -8.78 2.62 -0.02
C TYR A 82 -7.69 3.46 0.65
N GLN A 83 -7.61 3.29 1.96
CA GLN A 83 -6.56 3.80 2.82
C GLN A 83 -6.25 2.74 3.87
N LEU A 84 -4.98 2.36 3.97
CA LEU A 84 -4.44 1.49 4.99
C LEU A 84 -3.35 2.28 5.73
N VAL A 85 -3.42 2.30 7.05
CA VAL A 85 -2.48 3.06 7.88
C VAL A 85 -2.11 2.22 9.10
N VAL A 86 -0.81 2.05 9.31
CA VAL A 86 -0.21 1.45 10.50
C VAL A 86 0.54 2.54 11.24
N ASN A 87 0.24 2.72 12.53
CA ASN A 87 0.87 3.76 13.37
C ASN A 87 1.54 3.15 14.59
N ASP A 88 2.49 3.90 15.14
CA ASP A 88 3.09 3.67 16.46
C ASP A 88 3.72 2.28 16.67
N VAL A 89 4.37 1.77 15.61
CA VAL A 89 5.10 0.49 15.68
C VAL A 89 6.52 0.75 16.17
N LYS A 90 6.90 0.12 17.29
CA LYS A 90 8.30 0.08 17.72
C LYS A 90 9.10 -0.76 16.73
N ILE A 91 10.21 -0.23 16.25
CA ILE A 91 11.09 -0.92 15.31
C ILE A 91 12.51 -0.98 15.89
N SER A 92 13.18 -2.10 15.65
CA SER A 92 14.57 -2.33 16.04
C SER A 92 15.52 -2.04 14.88
N SER A 93 15.04 -2.09 13.64
CA SER A 93 15.83 -1.84 12.45
C SER A 93 14.98 -1.38 11.25
N ILE A 94 15.65 -0.95 10.17
CA ILE A 94 14.97 -0.65 8.91
C ILE A 94 14.25 -1.86 8.30
N THR A 95 14.71 -3.08 8.60
CA THR A 95 14.07 -4.32 8.15
C THR A 95 12.64 -4.44 8.68
N ASP A 96 12.39 -3.95 9.89
CA ASP A 96 11.03 -3.98 10.47
C ASP A 96 10.09 -3.03 9.71
N VAL A 97 10.59 -1.90 9.22
CA VAL A 97 9.81 -0.99 8.35
C VAL A 97 9.46 -1.68 7.05
N ILE A 98 10.42 -2.37 6.44
CA ILE A 98 10.19 -3.16 5.23
C ILE A 98 9.12 -4.24 5.51
N GLN A 99 9.19 -4.92 6.65
CA GLN A 99 8.20 -5.93 7.00
C GLN A 99 6.78 -5.35 7.14
N VAL A 100 6.63 -4.16 7.72
CA VAL A 100 5.33 -3.46 7.79
C VAL A 100 4.81 -3.15 6.38
N PHE A 101 5.68 -2.68 5.47
CA PHE A 101 5.33 -2.50 4.06
C PHE A 101 4.83 -3.80 3.41
N GLN A 102 5.50 -4.92 3.65
CA GLN A 102 5.09 -6.22 3.13
C GLN A 102 3.73 -6.65 3.66
N ASN A 103 3.49 -6.43 4.95
CA ASN A 103 2.21 -6.74 5.58
C ASN A 103 1.06 -5.89 5.01
N GLU A 104 1.28 -4.59 4.77
CA GLU A 104 0.30 -3.76 4.06
C GLU A 104 0.06 -4.24 2.62
N GLY A 105 1.10 -4.72 1.92
CA GLY A 105 0.97 -5.37 0.62
C GLY A 105 0.08 -6.61 0.65
N ILE A 106 0.26 -7.48 1.65
CA ILE A 106 -0.57 -8.67 1.86
C ILE A 106 -2.03 -8.28 2.12
N LEU A 107 -2.28 -7.32 3.01
CA LEU A 107 -3.64 -6.84 3.29
C LEU A 107 -4.29 -6.23 2.05
N SER A 108 -3.54 -5.44 1.27
CA SER A 108 -4.03 -4.88 0.01
C SER A 108 -4.38 -5.97 -1.01
N ALA A 109 -3.59 -7.05 -1.09
CA ALA A 109 -3.89 -8.21 -1.92
C ALA A 109 -5.11 -9.00 -1.43
N VAL A 110 -5.33 -9.09 -0.12
CA VAL A 110 -6.56 -9.68 0.45
C VAL A 110 -7.77 -8.83 0.07
N LEU A 111 -7.69 -7.50 0.17
CA LEU A 111 -8.78 -6.61 -0.25
C LEU A 111 -9.07 -6.72 -1.76
N TRP A 112 -8.03 -6.84 -2.59
CA TRP A 112 -8.18 -7.12 -4.01
C TRP A 112 -8.98 -8.40 -4.29
N ARG A 113 -8.70 -9.47 -3.54
CA ARG A 113 -9.36 -10.77 -3.72
C ARG A 113 -10.80 -10.78 -3.20
N ASP A 114 -11.05 -10.18 -2.04
CA ASP A 114 -12.28 -10.42 -1.28
C ASP A 114 -13.40 -9.38 -1.49
N PHE A 115 -13.12 -8.27 -2.20
CA PHE A 115 -14.09 -7.20 -2.47
C PHE A 115 -14.33 -6.96 -3.96
#